data_AF-F7JQ13-F1
#
_entry.id   AF-F7JQ13-F1
#
_cell.length_a   1.000
_cell.length_b   1.000
_cell.length_c   1.000
_cell.angle_alpha   90.00
_cell.angle_beta   90.00
_cell.angle_gamma   90.00
#
_symmetry.space_group_name_H-M   'P 1'
#
loop_
_entity.id
_entity.type
_entity.pdbx_description
1 polymer ?
#
loop_
_entity_poly.entity_id
_entity_poly.type
_entity_poly.pdbx_seq_one_letter_code
_entity_poly.pdbx_strand_id
1 'polypeptide(L)'
;MHQNKKKLPIGIDNFEKLRLNDFYYVDKTGLIKELLKNWGEVNLFTRPRRFGKSLNMSMLENFFSIEKNQEIFRGLEIVNETALCEEYMGKYPVISISLKKCECSFF
;
A
#
# COMPACT_ATOMS: atom_id res chain seq x y z
N MET A 1 28.48 16.39 -10.07
CA MET A 1 27.68 15.40 -9.31
C MET A 1 26.36 15.18 -10.04
N HIS A 2 26.20 14.05 -10.73
CA HIS A 2 24.92 13.72 -11.37
C HIS A 2 23.93 13.38 -10.25
N GLN A 3 23.02 14.31 -9.94
CA GLN A 3 21.91 14.03 -9.03
C GLN A 3 21.07 12.93 -9.68
N ASN A 4 21.21 11.68 -9.22
CA ASN A 4 20.35 10.57 -9.64
C ASN A 4 18.94 10.87 -9.15
N LYS A 5 18.18 11.64 -9.95
CA LYS A 5 16.78 11.95 -9.68
C LYS A 5 16.00 10.64 -9.74
N LYS A 6 15.42 10.23 -8.61
CA LYS A 6 14.48 9.10 -8.56
C LYS A 6 13.37 9.32 -9.60
N LYS A 7 13.01 8.25 -10.29
CA LYS A 7 11.93 8.29 -11.29
C LYS A 7 10.60 8.55 -10.58
N LEU A 8 9.70 9.27 -11.24
CA LEU A 8 8.32 9.43 -10.76
C LEU A 8 7.54 8.14 -11.07
N PRO A 9 6.79 7.56 -10.11
CA PRO A 9 6.01 6.35 -10.31
C PRO A 9 4.71 6.65 -11.06
N ILE A 10 4.81 6.99 -12.35
CA ILE A 10 3.63 7.28 -13.18
C ILE A 10 2.94 5.96 -13.54
N GLY A 11 1.70 5.78 -13.07
CA GLY A 11 0.89 4.61 -13.39
C GLY A 11 1.24 3.34 -12.59
N ILE A 12 2.11 3.44 -11.59
CA ILE A 12 2.43 2.32 -10.70
C ILE A 12 1.43 2.29 -9.55
N ASP A 13 0.67 1.20 -9.48
CA ASP A 13 -0.32 0.93 -8.43
C ASP A 13 0.06 -0.24 -7.51
N ASN A 14 1.21 -0.87 -7.74
CA ASN A 14 1.75 -1.94 -6.92
C ASN A 14 2.81 -1.37 -5.96
N PHE A 15 2.56 -1.54 -4.65
CA PHE A 15 3.41 -1.00 -3.60
C PHE A 15 4.80 -1.65 -3.54
N GLU A 16 4.86 -2.97 -3.65
CA GLU A 16 6.11 -3.74 -3.69
C GLU A 16 7.00 -3.31 -4.86
N LYS A 17 6.44 -3.20 -6.08
CA LYS A 17 7.18 -2.70 -7.26
C LYS A 17 7.69 -1.28 -7.04
N LEU A 18 6.89 -0.42 -6.42
CA LEU A 18 7.30 0.95 -6.14
C LEU A 18 8.51 0.98 -5.19
N ARG A 19 8.53 0.11 -4.17
CA ARG A 19 9.60 0.04 -3.17
C ARG A 19 10.88 -0.60 -3.72
N LEU A 20 10.77 -1.66 -4.52
CA LEU A 20 11.93 -2.37 -5.07
C LEU A 20 12.67 -1.58 -6.17
N ASN A 21 11.97 -0.70 -6.89
CA ASN A 21 12.54 0.02 -8.04
C ASN A 21 13.02 1.46 -7.70
N ASP A 22 13.16 1.78 -6.42
CA ASP A 22 13.61 3.08 -5.90
C ASP A 22 12.93 4.32 -6.53
N PHE A 23 11.61 4.24 -6.73
CA PHE A 23 10.82 5.37 -7.21
C PHE A 23 10.64 6.44 -6.14
N TYR A 24 10.31 7.66 -6.57
CA TYR A 24 9.89 8.72 -5.64
C TYR A 24 8.57 8.34 -4.97
N TYR A 25 8.58 8.16 -3.66
CA TYR A 25 7.41 7.76 -2.88
C TYR A 25 7.27 8.66 -1.67
N VAL A 26 6.06 9.19 -1.48
CA VAL A 26 5.68 9.90 -0.27
C VAL A 26 5.11 8.88 0.68
N ASP A 27 5.73 8.73 1.85
CA ASP A 27 5.30 7.77 2.83
C ASP A 27 3.88 8.09 3.33
N LYS A 28 2.99 7.12 3.21
CA LYS A 28 1.61 7.13 3.70
C LYS A 28 1.31 5.94 4.60
N THR A 29 2.34 5.24 5.07
CA THR A 29 2.15 4.05 5.91
C THR A 29 1.57 4.37 7.28
N GLY A 30 1.68 5.61 7.76
CA GLY A 30 0.92 6.10 8.92
C GLY A 30 -0.60 5.92 8.79
N LEU A 31 -1.14 5.83 7.57
CA LEU A 31 -2.55 5.51 7.35
C LEU A 31 -2.95 4.14 7.93
N ILE A 32 -2.02 3.17 7.95
CA ILE A 32 -2.27 1.83 8.52
C ILE A 32 -2.53 1.96 10.02
N LYS A 33 -1.71 2.76 10.72
CA LYS A 33 -1.89 3.07 12.14
C LYS A 33 -3.23 3.74 12.39
N GLU A 34 -3.57 4.76 11.61
CA GLU A 34 -4.87 5.44 11.74
C GLU A 34 -6.04 4.48 11.50
N LEU A 35 -5.93 3.58 10.51
CA LEU A 35 -6.95 2.59 10.20
C LEU A 35 -7.16 1.58 11.33
N LEU A 36 -6.07 1.12 11.96
CA LEU A 36 -6.13 0.17 13.07
C LEU A 36 -6.60 0.81 14.38
N LYS A 37 -6.24 2.09 14.62
CA LYS A 37 -6.68 2.81 15.83
C LYS A 37 -8.11 3.32 15.73
N ASN A 38 -8.52 3.79 14.55
CA ASN A 38 -9.87 4.29 14.30
C ASN A 38 -10.72 3.16 13.70
N TRP A 39 -11.16 2.26 14.56
CA TRP A 39 -11.99 1.10 14.21
C TRP A 39 -13.39 1.54 13.75
N GLY A 40 -13.52 1.95 12.49
CA GLY A 40 -14.80 2.11 11.82
C GLY A 40 -15.31 0.77 11.30
N GLU A 41 -16.60 0.46 11.51
CA GLU A 41 -17.23 -0.73 10.88
C GLU A 41 -17.08 -0.71 9.36
N VAL A 42 -17.07 0.50 8.77
CA VAL A 42 -16.83 0.72 7.35
C VAL A 42 -15.91 1.93 7.16
N ASN A 43 -14.75 1.72 6.53
CA ASN A 43 -13.81 2.78 6.17
C ASN A 43 -13.94 3.16 4.69
N LEU A 44 -14.48 4.36 4.41
CA LEU A 44 -14.66 4.86 3.03
C LEU A 44 -13.56 5.85 2.63
N PHE A 45 -12.75 5.47 1.64
CA PHE A 45 -11.76 6.37 1.04
C PHE A 45 -12.36 7.18 -0.12
N THR A 46 -12.85 8.40 0.15
CA THR A 46 -13.45 9.34 -0.83
C THR A 46 -12.54 9.67 -2.02
N ARG A 47 -13.07 10.03 -3.21
CA ARG A 47 -12.44 9.87 -4.55
C ARG A 47 -11.72 11.09 -5.18
N PRO A 48 -10.62 11.63 -4.62
CA PRO A 48 -9.71 12.47 -5.42
C PRO A 48 -8.94 11.62 -6.45
N ARG A 49 -8.94 12.06 -7.71
CA ARG A 49 -8.17 11.43 -8.79
C ARG A 49 -6.66 11.54 -8.50
N ARG A 50 -5.89 10.49 -8.78
CA ARG A 50 -4.41 10.39 -8.53
C ARG A 50 -3.97 10.41 -7.07
N PHE A 51 -4.87 10.25 -6.11
CA PHE A 51 -4.50 10.24 -4.68
C PHE A 51 -3.77 8.96 -4.20
N GLY A 52 -3.51 8.01 -5.11
CA GLY A 52 -2.81 6.77 -4.78
C GLY A 52 -3.70 5.70 -4.14
N LYS A 53 -5.01 5.70 -4.41
CA LYS A 53 -5.94 4.71 -3.82
C LYS A 53 -5.55 3.27 -4.09
N SER A 54 -5.29 2.93 -5.34
CA SER A 54 -4.88 1.57 -5.72
C SER A 54 -3.53 1.21 -5.09
N LEU A 55 -2.60 2.17 -5.02
CA LEU A 55 -1.33 1.99 -4.33
C LEU A 55 -1.52 1.73 -2.83
N ASN A 56 -2.42 2.45 -2.17
CA ASN A 56 -2.75 2.25 -0.76
C ASN A 56 -3.41 0.89 -0.53
N MET A 57 -4.30 0.44 -1.42
CA MET A 57 -4.88 -0.90 -1.32
C MET A 57 -3.79 -1.98 -1.45
N SER A 58 -2.87 -1.81 -2.40
CA SER A 58 -1.71 -2.70 -2.53
C SER A 58 -0.81 -2.64 -1.30
N MET A 59 -0.62 -1.46 -0.68
CA MET A 59 0.13 -1.32 0.57
C MET A 59 -0.53 -2.10 1.71
N LEU A 60 -1.84 -1.97 1.91
CA LEU A 60 -2.58 -2.70 2.94
C LEU A 60 -2.49 -4.22 2.69
N GLU A 61 -2.66 -4.65 1.45
CA GLU A 61 -2.48 -6.05 1.07
C GLU A 61 -1.07 -6.55 1.46
N ASN A 62 -0.03 -5.79 1.14
CA ASN A 62 1.34 -6.16 1.51
C ASN A 62 1.58 -6.17 3.01
N PHE A 63 0.97 -5.25 3.76
CA PHE A 63 1.15 -5.15 5.20
C PHE A 63 0.55 -6.35 5.94
N PHE A 64 -0.68 -6.74 5.60
CA PHE A 64 -1.37 -7.81 6.31
C PHE A 64 -1.02 -9.22 5.79
N SER A 65 -0.65 -9.35 4.51
CA SER A 65 -0.51 -10.66 3.86
C SER A 65 0.71 -11.46 4.32
N ILE A 66 0.48 -12.71 4.71
CA ILE A 66 1.54 -13.72 4.99
C ILE A 66 2.38 -14.06 3.76
N GLU A 67 1.87 -13.83 2.54
CA GLU A 67 2.54 -14.19 1.29
C GLU A 67 3.53 -13.11 0.81
N LYS A 68 3.55 -11.94 1.47
CA LYS A 68 4.28 -10.76 1.01
C LYS A 68 5.52 -10.49 1.84
N ASN A 69 6.54 -9.93 1.18
CA ASN A 69 7.80 -9.59 1.83
C ASN A 69 7.66 -8.29 2.64
N GLN A 70 7.80 -8.41 3.96
CA GLN A 70 7.67 -7.29 4.90
C GLN A 70 8.87 -6.33 4.90
N GLU A 71 10.02 -6.73 4.33
CA GLU A 71 11.21 -5.86 4.21
C GLU A 71 10.94 -4.61 3.39
N ILE A 72 9.91 -4.62 2.52
CA ILE A 72 9.54 -3.44 1.73
C ILE A 72 9.09 -2.27 2.60
N PHE A 73 8.68 -2.51 3.85
CA PHE A 73 8.31 -1.44 4.78
C PHE A 73 9.50 -0.80 5.50
N ARG A 74 10.72 -1.33 5.33
CA ARG A 74 11.91 -0.82 6.02
C ARG A 74 12.12 0.68 5.77
N GLY A 75 12.27 1.44 6.86
CA GLY A 75 12.47 2.89 6.81
C GLY A 75 11.20 3.69 6.50
N LEU A 76 10.02 3.09 6.63
CA LEU A 76 8.72 3.77 6.58
C LEU A 76 8.18 3.99 8.00
N GLU A 77 7.26 4.95 8.14
CA GLU A 77 6.68 5.39 9.40
C GLU A 77 6.07 4.25 10.22
N ILE A 78 5.34 3.32 9.56
CA ILE A 78 4.66 2.21 10.24
C ILE A 78 5.60 1.29 11.02
N VAL A 79 6.86 1.16 10.60
CA VAL A 79 7.85 0.31 11.28
C VAL A 79 8.16 0.81 12.69
N ASN A 80 7.94 2.09 12.97
CA ASN A 80 8.10 2.65 14.31
C ASN A 80 6.98 2.22 15.26
N GLU A 81 5.84 1.76 14.75
CA GLU A 81 4.73 1.25 15.56
C GLU A 81 4.89 -0.25 15.81
N THR A 82 5.93 -0.62 16.57
CA THR A 82 6.35 -2.02 16.79
C THR A 82 5.22 -2.93 17.26
N ALA A 83 4.37 -2.47 18.17
CA ALA A 83 3.22 -3.25 18.65
C ALA A 83 2.24 -3.62 17.53
N LEU A 84 1.93 -2.68 16.63
CA LEU A 84 1.05 -2.94 15.49
C LEU A 84 1.71 -3.88 14.48
N CYS A 85 3.02 -3.72 14.27
CA CYS A 85 3.78 -4.60 13.40
C CYS A 85 3.78 -6.05 13.92
N GLU A 86 4.04 -6.26 15.21
CA GLU A 86 4.08 -7.59 15.81
C GLU A 86 2.72 -8.30 15.75
N GLU A 87 1.63 -7.54 15.97
CA GLU A 87 0.27 -8.07 16.02
C GLU A 87 -0.32 -8.33 14.63
N TYR A 88 -0.08 -7.44 13.64
CA TYR A 88 -0.81 -7.47 12.36
C TYR A 88 0.06 -7.74 11.12
N MET A 89 1.35 -7.39 11.14
CA MET A 89 2.17 -7.37 9.93
C MET A 89 2.52 -8.79 9.47
N GLY A 90 2.10 -9.14 8.26
CA GLY A 90 2.32 -10.46 7.67
C GLY A 90 1.70 -11.60 8.47
N LYS A 91 0.51 -11.39 9.05
CA LYS A 91 -0.18 -12.37 9.91
C LYS A 91 -1.46 -12.97 9.32
N TYR A 92 -1.99 -12.39 8.24
CA TYR A 92 -3.29 -12.78 7.70
C TYR A 92 -3.20 -13.29 6.26
N PRO A 93 -4.01 -14.30 5.89
CA PRO A 93 -4.29 -14.57 4.48
C PRO A 93 -5.19 -13.45 3.94
N VAL A 94 -4.69 -12.66 2.99
CA VAL A 94 -5.42 -11.49 2.45
C VAL A 94 -5.96 -11.82 1.07
N ILE A 95 -7.27 -11.62 0.89
CA ILE A 95 -7.92 -11.70 -0.43
C ILE A 95 -8.11 -10.28 -0.96
N SER A 96 -7.45 -9.97 -2.08
CA SER A 96 -7.51 -8.68 -2.76
C SER A 96 -8.33 -8.82 -4.04
N ILE A 97 -9.48 -8.13 -4.11
CA ILE A 97 -10.37 -8.15 -5.29
C ILE A 97 -10.36 -6.78 -5.95
N SER A 98 -10.07 -6.75 -7.25
CA SER A 98 -10.04 -5.52 -8.07
C SER A 98 -10.98 -5.63 -9.25
N LEU A 99 -11.91 -4.68 -9.37
CA LEU A 99 -12.87 -4.58 -10.48
C LEU A 99 -12.39 -3.63 -11.59
N LYS A 100 -11.11 -3.26 -11.61
CA LYS A 100 -10.54 -2.30 -12.57
C LYS A 100 -10.63 -2.78 -14.02
N LYS A 101 -10.72 -4.09 -14.26
CA LYS A 101 -10.71 -4.72 -15.59
C LYS A 101 -11.96 -5.59 -15.86
N CYS A 102 -13.10 -5.26 -15.26
CA CYS A 102 -14.36 -5.88 -15.68
C CYS A 102 -14.79 -5.26 -17.01
N GLU A 103 -14.43 -5.92 -18.12
CA GLU A 103 -14.93 -5.60 -19.45
C GLU A 103 -16.13 -6.51 -19.75
N CYS A 104 -17.31 -5.91 -19.95
CA CYS A 104 -18.47 -6.62 -20.50
C CYS A 104 -18.39 -6.54 -22.02
N SER A 105 -18.05 -7.66 -22.66
CA SER A 105 -18.30 -7.84 -24.09
C SER A 105 -19.76 -8.23 -24.27
N PHE A 106 -20.55 -7.38 -24.92
CA PHE A 106 -21.81 -7.80 -25.52
C PHE A 106 -21.50 -8.59 -26.79
N PHE A 107 -22.08 -9.80 -26.91
CA PHE A 107 -22.08 -10.60 -28.13
C PHE A 107 -23.05 -10.01 -29.15
#